data_AF-A0A7X5REY1-F1
#
_entry.id   AF-A0A7X5REY1-F1
#
_cell.length_a   1.000
_cell.length_b   1.000
_cell.length_c   1.000
_cell.angle_alpha   90.00
_cell.angle_beta   90.00
_cell.angle_gamma   90.00
#
_symmetry.space_group_name_H-M   'P 1'
#
loop_
_entity.id
_entity.type
_entity.pdbx_description
1 polymer ?
#
loop_
_entity_poly.entity_id
_entity_poly.type
_entity_poly.pdbx_seq_one_letter_code
_entity_poly.pdbx_strand_id
1 'polypeptide(L)'
;MSRRILDVSNLVEAIENKMISVVSVENKVKACSDITETDNVTPEKFIESLQYLNEAKLFRNGIDFYYEFTGRNGVHIESAMKNPYLDEYFYVECVIMNGFSIDDVDKKFKETIFDRMNEKIAV
;
A
#
# COMPACT_ATOMS: atom_id res chain seq x y z
N MET A 1 16.03 -4.50 6.16
CA MET A 1 15.70 -3.73 4.95
C MET A 1 15.01 -2.44 5.40
N SER A 2 15.21 -1.33 4.70
CA SER A 2 14.62 -0.05 5.10
C SER A 2 13.21 0.08 4.50
N ARG A 3 12.20 0.24 5.35
CA ARG A 3 10.85 0.66 4.97
C ARG A 3 10.88 1.88 4.06
N ARG A 4 10.12 1.88 2.96
CA ARG A 4 10.06 2.95 1.96
C ARG A 4 8.66 3.55 1.86
N ILE A 5 8.56 4.83 1.51
CA ILE A 5 7.28 5.50 1.25
C ILE A 5 6.66 4.92 -0.03
N LEU A 6 5.34 4.73 -0.01
CA LEU A 6 4.53 4.26 -1.12
C LEU A 6 3.49 5.32 -1.49
N ASP A 7 3.43 5.69 -2.76
CA ASP A 7 2.33 6.53 -3.27
C ASP A 7 1.07 5.66 -3.47
N VAL A 8 -0.09 6.19 -3.05
CA VAL A 8 -1.38 5.48 -3.16
C VAL A 8 -1.72 5.17 -4.62
N SER A 9 -1.43 6.08 -5.55
CA SER A 9 -1.66 5.85 -6.97
C SER A 9 -0.79 4.71 -7.50
N ASN A 10 0.48 4.62 -7.08
CA ASN A 10 1.36 3.51 -7.45
C ASN A 10 0.84 2.17 -6.90
N LEU A 11 0.33 2.17 -5.68
CA LEU A 11 -0.26 0.98 -5.06
C LEU A 11 -1.51 0.51 -5.80
N VAL A 12 -2.46 1.41 -6.06
CA VAL A 12 -3.70 1.09 -6.80
C VAL A 12 -3.37 0.52 -8.17
N GLU A 13 -2.48 1.17 -8.92
CA GLU A 13 -2.09 0.71 -10.26
C GLU A 13 -1.38 -0.66 -10.22
N ALA A 14 -0.58 -0.96 -9.18
CA ALA A 14 0.05 -2.26 -9.03
C ALA A 14 -0.96 -3.38 -8.75
N ILE A 15 -2.02 -3.09 -8.00
CA ILE A 15 -3.12 -4.04 -7.73
C ILE A 15 -3.95 -4.24 -9.01
N GLU A 16 -4.33 -3.16 -9.69
CA GLU A 16 -5.17 -3.22 -10.91
C GLU A 16 -4.46 -3.92 -12.07
N ASN A 17 -3.16 -3.67 -12.24
CA ASN A 17 -2.34 -4.36 -13.24
C ASN A 17 -1.95 -5.80 -12.83
N LYS A 18 -2.47 -6.28 -11.69
CA LYS A 18 -2.18 -7.62 -11.14
C LYS A 18 -0.69 -7.89 -10.98
N MET A 19 0.10 -6.86 -10.64
CA MET A 19 1.50 -7.02 -10.27
C MET A 19 1.62 -7.65 -8.87
N ILE A 20 0.71 -7.24 -7.98
CA ILE A 20 0.57 -7.80 -6.65
C ILE A 20 -0.90 -8.18 -6.38
N SER A 21 -1.12 -9.09 -5.43
CA SER A 21 -2.44 -9.40 -4.88
C SER A 21 -2.42 -9.21 -3.37
N VAL A 22 -3.44 -8.56 -2.81
CA VAL A 22 -3.66 -8.48 -1.36
C VAL A 22 -4.13 -9.85 -0.86
N VAL A 23 -3.45 -10.37 0.17
CA VAL A 23 -3.73 -11.68 0.77
C VAL A 23 -4.46 -11.52 2.10
N SER A 24 -4.00 -10.60 2.94
CA SER A 24 -4.61 -10.34 4.25
C SER A 24 -4.41 -8.89 4.65
N VAL A 25 -5.33 -8.42 5.49
CA VAL A 25 -5.30 -7.09 6.08
C VAL A 25 -5.57 -7.24 7.57
N GLU A 26 -4.65 -6.73 8.38
CA GLU A 26 -4.74 -6.74 9.84
C GLU A 26 -4.76 -5.29 10.33
N ASN A 27 -5.76 -4.94 11.13
CA ASN A 27 -5.71 -3.69 11.88
C ASN A 27 -4.92 -3.92 13.18
N LYS A 28 -3.83 -3.18 13.36
CA LYS A 28 -3.05 -3.18 14.60
C LYS A 28 -3.26 -1.83 15.28
N VAL A 29 -4.11 -1.83 16.30
CA VAL A 29 -4.31 -0.71 17.22
C VAL A 29 -3.41 -0.92 18.44
N LYS A 30 -2.54 0.04 18.74
CA LYS A 30 -1.68 -0.01 19.93
C LYS A 30 -2.23 0.78 21.13
N ALA A 31 -3.44 1.34 21.04
CA ALA A 31 -4.06 2.04 22.14
C ALA A 31 -5.15 1.20 22.81
N CYS A 32 -5.00 1.03 24.12
CA CYS A 32 -5.89 0.30 25.03
C CYS A 32 -6.07 -1.18 24.72
N SER A 33 -5.62 -2.01 25.67
CA SER A 33 -5.91 -3.45 25.79
C SER A 33 -7.40 -3.83 25.81
N ASP A 34 -8.29 -2.83 25.82
CA ASP A 34 -9.74 -2.99 25.94
C ASP A 34 -10.48 -2.87 24.59
N ILE A 35 -9.80 -2.53 23.49
CA ILE A 35 -10.41 -2.53 22.15
C ILE A 35 -10.25 -3.93 21.55
N THR A 36 -11.19 -4.81 21.90
CA THR A 36 -11.23 -6.21 21.42
C THR A 36 -11.89 -6.37 20.05
N GLU A 37 -12.41 -5.28 19.47
CA GLU A 37 -13.02 -5.29 18.14
C GLU A 37 -11.99 -4.84 17.10
N THR A 38 -11.18 -5.80 16.65
CA THR A 38 -10.58 -5.69 15.32
C THR A 38 -11.70 -5.93 14.33
N ASP A 39 -12.32 -4.87 13.81
CA ASP A 39 -13.15 -4.99 12.62
C ASP A 39 -12.29 -5.66 11.54
N ASN A 40 -12.63 -6.90 11.18
CA ASN A 40 -11.91 -7.65 10.17
C ASN A 40 -12.09 -6.95 8.82
N VAL A 41 -11.15 -6.08 8.47
CA VAL A 41 -11.07 -5.47 7.15
C VAL A 41 -10.67 -6.57 6.18
N THR A 42 -11.56 -6.91 5.25
CA THR A 42 -11.22 -7.89 4.22
C THR A 42 -10.33 -7.24 3.16
N PRO A 43 -9.51 -8.03 2.43
CA PRO A 43 -8.75 -7.53 1.28
C PRO A 43 -9.58 -6.69 0.30
N GLU A 44 -10.82 -7.11 0.02
CA GLU A 44 -11.72 -6.42 -0.92
C GLU A 44 -12.10 -5.02 -0.42
N LYS A 45 -12.49 -4.91 0.86
CA LYS A 45 -12.82 -3.61 1.47
C LYS A 45 -11.61 -2.68 1.52
N PHE A 46 -10.43 -3.24 1.75
CA PHE A 46 -9.19 -2.47 1.72
C PHE A 46 -8.91 -1.92 0.31
N ILE A 47 -9.05 -2.74 -0.72
CA ILE A 47 -8.86 -2.34 -2.13
C ILE A 47 -9.88 -1.26 -2.51
N GLU A 48 -11.16 -1.44 -2.16
CA GLU A 48 -12.22 -0.44 -2.40
C GLU A 48 -11.89 0.90 -1.73
N SER A 49 -11.42 0.85 -0.47
CA SER A 49 -11.01 2.05 0.28
C SER A 49 -9.82 2.76 -0.35
N LEU A 50 -8.83 2.01 -0.86
CA LEU A 50 -7.69 2.57 -1.59
C LEU A 50 -8.11 3.26 -2.88
N GLN A 51 -9.03 2.66 -3.63
CA GLN A 51 -9.57 3.26 -4.86
C GLN A 51 -10.28 4.58 -4.56
N TYR A 52 -11.16 4.58 -3.55
CA TYR A 52 -11.83 5.80 -3.10
C TYR A 52 -10.85 6.89 -2.66
N LEU A 53 -9.82 6.53 -1.89
CA LEU A 53 -8.77 7.45 -1.45
C LEU A 53 -8.00 8.05 -2.65
N ASN A 54 -7.68 7.22 -3.64
CA ASN A 54 -6.98 7.65 -4.85
C ASN A 54 -7.83 8.62 -5.69
N GLU A 55 -9.15 8.37 -5.79
CA GLU A 55 -10.11 9.23 -6.48
C GLU A 55 -10.38 10.56 -5.77
N ALA A 56 -10.29 10.58 -4.44
CA ALA A 56 -10.62 11.73 -3.61
C ALA A 56 -9.68 12.94 -3.79
N LYS A 57 -8.58 12.81 -4.57
CA LYS A 57 -7.57 13.83 -4.99
C LYS A 57 -6.95 14.69 -3.88
N LEU A 58 -7.77 15.42 -3.10
CA LEU A 58 -7.38 16.25 -1.97
C LEU A 58 -6.85 15.42 -0.79
N PHE A 59 -7.39 14.22 -0.56
CA PHE A 59 -7.04 13.38 0.60
C PHE A 59 -6.05 12.26 0.28
N ARG A 60 -5.66 12.07 -0.99
CA ARG A 60 -4.77 10.97 -1.40
C ARG A 60 -3.41 10.98 -0.68
N ASN A 61 -2.96 12.17 -0.26
CA ASN A 61 -1.72 12.38 0.48
C ASN A 61 -1.94 12.56 2.00
N GLY A 62 -3.17 12.34 2.48
CA GLY A 62 -3.52 12.49 3.90
C GLY A 62 -3.13 11.28 4.75
N ILE A 63 -2.75 10.17 4.12
CA ILE A 63 -2.36 8.92 4.77
C ILE A 63 -1.01 8.49 4.19
N ASP A 64 -0.04 8.27 5.04
CA ASP A 64 1.26 7.77 4.62
C ASP A 64 1.22 6.24 4.49
N PHE A 65 1.53 5.76 3.29
CA PHE A 65 1.74 4.34 3.02
C PHE A 65 3.23 4.05 2.92
N TYR A 66 3.58 2.85 3.34
CA TYR A 66 4.94 2.36 3.26
C TYR A 66 4.95 0.90 2.82
N TYR A 67 6.06 0.47 2.23
CA TYR A 67 6.26 -0.92 1.87
C TYR A 67 7.64 -1.44 2.25
N GLU A 68 7.71 -2.75 2.38
CA GLU A 68 8.94 -3.54 2.38
C GLU A 68 8.72 -4.90 1.70
N PHE A 69 9.76 -5.46 1.10
CA PHE A 69 9.69 -6.79 0.52
C PHE A 69 9.95 -7.85 1.58
N THR A 70 9.08 -8.86 1.64
CA THR A 70 9.18 -9.99 2.56
C THR A 70 9.50 -11.26 1.77
N GLY A 71 10.73 -11.77 1.94
CA GLY A 71 11.19 -12.94 1.20
C GLY A 71 11.29 -12.69 -0.32
N ARG A 72 10.93 -13.69 -1.13
CA ARG A 72 11.10 -13.63 -2.60
C ARG A 72 9.93 -13.01 -3.34
N ASN A 73 8.70 -13.22 -2.84
CA ASN A 73 7.47 -12.82 -3.51
C ASN A 73 6.52 -12.06 -2.56
N GLY A 74 6.90 -11.81 -1.31
CA GLY A 74 6.05 -11.11 -0.37
C GLY A 74 6.30 -9.61 -0.43
N VAL A 75 5.24 -8.84 -0.26
CA VAL A 75 5.27 -7.40 -0.09
C VAL A 75 4.44 -7.09 1.14
N HIS A 76 5.06 -6.48 2.13
CA HIS A 76 4.38 -5.95 3.29
C HIS A 76 4.09 -4.47 3.06
N ILE A 77 2.83 -4.06 3.23
CA ILE A 77 2.40 -2.66 3.17
C ILE A 77 1.88 -2.25 4.55
N GLU A 78 2.40 -1.13 5.04
CA GLU A 78 1.93 -0.51 6.27
C GLU A 78 1.30 0.86 5.95
N SER A 79 0.03 1.02 6.31
CA SER A 79 -0.64 2.33 6.34
C SER A 79 -0.69 2.81 7.77
N ALA A 80 -0.13 4.00 8.06
CA ALA A 80 0.04 4.44 9.43
C ALA A 80 -0.48 5.86 9.63
N MET A 81 -1.36 6.04 10.62
CA MET A 81 -1.70 7.36 11.15
C MET A 81 -0.98 7.51 12.49
N LYS A 82 0.34 7.74 12.44
CA LYS A 82 1.18 7.84 13.64
C LYS A 82 0.89 9.14 14.38
N ASN A 83 0.21 9.04 15.51
CA ASN A 83 0.07 10.13 16.49
C ASN A 83 0.77 9.71 17.80
N PRO A 84 1.47 10.61 18.51
CA PRO A 84 2.07 10.32 19.83
C PRO A 84 1.17 9.61 20.86
N TYR A 85 -0.15 9.64 20.69
CA TYR A 85 -1.12 9.05 21.60
C TYR A 85 -1.86 7.82 21.03
N LEU A 86 -1.69 7.51 19.74
CA LEU A 86 -2.39 6.44 19.04
C LEU A 86 -1.53 5.93 17.88
N ASP A 87 -1.03 4.70 18.01
CA ASP A 87 -0.45 3.95 16.89
C ASP A 87 -1.56 3.04 16.34
N GLU A 88 -2.40 3.56 15.44
CA GLU A 88 -3.25 2.74 14.57
C GLU A 88 -2.57 2.58 13.22
N TYR A 89 -2.36 1.33 12.83
CA TYR A 89 -1.76 1.03 11.54
C TYR A 89 -2.32 -0.27 10.95
N PHE A 90 -2.53 -0.27 9.64
CA PHE A 90 -2.94 -1.46 8.90
C PHE A 90 -1.73 -2.20 8.38
N TYR A 91 -1.66 -3.50 8.65
CA TYR A 91 -0.70 -4.44 8.11
C TYR A 91 -1.34 -5.17 6.95
N VAL A 92 -0.80 -4.98 5.76
CA VAL A 92 -1.35 -5.55 4.53
C VAL A 92 -0.29 -6.47 3.94
N GLU A 93 -0.57 -7.76 3.91
CA GLU A 93 0.28 -8.72 3.24
C GLU A 93 -0.16 -8.86 1.80
N CYS A 94 0.79 -8.71 0.90
CA CYS A 94 0.62 -8.88 -0.53
C CYS A 94 1.60 -9.93 -1.07
N VAL A 95 1.20 -10.55 -2.18
CA VAL A 95 2.07 -11.45 -2.94
C VAL A 95 2.30 -10.88 -4.35
N ILE A 96 3.53 -10.92 -4.81
CA ILE A 96 3.92 -10.63 -6.19
C ILE A 96 3.39 -11.75 -7.06
N MET A 97 2.66 -11.37 -8.11
CA MET A 97 2.02 -12.28 -9.03
C MET A 97 3.03 -12.85 -10.04
N ASN A 98 2.73 -14.03 -10.58
CA ASN A 98 3.56 -14.68 -11.59
C ASN A 98 3.75 -13.78 -12.82
N GLY A 99 5.00 -13.62 -13.25
CA GLY A 99 5.38 -12.77 -14.38
C GLY A 99 6.00 -11.44 -13.97
N PHE A 100 6.02 -11.11 -12.68
CA PHE A 100 6.69 -9.93 -12.14
C PHE A 100 7.80 -10.32 -11.16
N SER A 101 8.88 -9.55 -11.18
CA SER A 101 9.97 -9.64 -10.20
C SER A 101 9.81 -8.58 -9.10
N ILE A 102 10.59 -8.72 -8.02
CA ILE A 102 10.72 -7.66 -7.01
C ILE A 102 11.13 -6.33 -7.65
N ASP A 103 12.04 -6.36 -8.62
CA ASP A 103 12.53 -5.14 -9.27
C ASP A 103 11.45 -4.45 -10.10
N ASP A 104 10.56 -5.21 -10.75
CA ASP A 104 9.42 -4.64 -11.49
C ASP A 104 8.46 -3.93 -10.54
N VAL A 105 8.15 -4.56 -9.40
CA VAL A 105 7.27 -3.99 -8.37
C VAL A 105 7.94 -2.79 -7.67
N ASP A 106 9.22 -2.88 -7.32
CA ASP A 106 9.98 -1.79 -6.70
C ASP A 106 10.08 -0.58 -7.63
N LYS A 107 10.32 -0.82 -8.93
CA LYS A 107 10.28 0.22 -9.96
C LYS A 107 8.92 0.89 -10.00
N LYS A 108 7.83 0.11 -10.01
CA LYS A 108 6.47 0.66 -10.02
C LYS A 108 6.18 1.50 -8.78
N PHE A 109 6.55 1.02 -7.60
CA PHE A 109 6.33 1.72 -6.34
C PHE A 109 7.12 3.02 -6.21
N LYS A 110 8.29 3.10 -6.85
CA LYS A 110 9.14 4.31 -6.88
C LYS A 110 8.81 5.28 -7.99
N GLU A 111 7.93 4.91 -8.90
CA GLU A 111 7.60 5.72 -10.06
C GLU A 111 7.11 7.12 -9.62
N THR A 112 7.73 8.15 -10.17
CA THR A 112 7.40 9.54 -9.88
C THR A 112 6.59 10.17 -11.01
N ILE A 113 6.02 11.35 -10.76
CA ILE A 113 5.35 12.12 -11.81
C ILE A 113 6.28 12.46 -12.98
N PHE A 114 7.58 12.62 -12.75
CA PHE A 114 8.56 12.92 -13.79
C PHE A 114 8.79 11.72 -14.72
N ASP A 115 8.84 10.52 -14.16
CA ASP A 115 8.98 9.29 -14.93
C ASP A 115 7.79 9.12 -15.90
N ARG A 116 6.57 9.34 -15.39
CA ARG A 116 5.32 9.29 -16.17
C ARG A 116 5.24 10.37 -17.24
N MET A 117 5.77 11.56 -16.97
CA MET A 117 5.79 12.65 -17.96
C MET A 117 6.76 12.36 -19.10
N ASN A 118 7.92 11.78 -18.81
CA ASN A 118 8.90 11.41 -19.83
C ASN A 118 8.35 10.35 -20.79
N GLU A 119 7.62 9.35 -20.28
CA GLU A 119 6.97 8.34 -21.13
C GLU A 119 5.94 8.96 -22.07
N LYS A 120 5.15 9.94 -21.62
CA LYS A 120 4.16 10.64 -22.46
C LYS A 120 4.78 11.51 -23.55
N ILE A 121 6.01 11.98 -23.36
CA ILE A 121 6.74 12.81 -24.33
C ILE A 121 7.48 11.95 -25.35
N ALA A 122 7.78 10.69 -25.00
CA ALA A 122 8.46 9.74 -25.89
C ALA A 122 7.53 9.07 -26.94
N VAL A 123 6.25 9.48 -27.01
CA VAL A 123 5.22 8.99 -27.95
C VAL A 123 4.99 10.02 -29.05
#